data_AF-V4AIS6-F1
#
_entry.id   AF-V4AIS6-F1
#
_cell.length_a   1.000
_cell.length_b   1.000
_cell.length_c   1.000
_cell.angle_alpha   90.00
_cell.angle_beta   90.00
_cell.angle_gamma   90.00
#
_symmetry.space_group_name_H-M   'P 1'
#
loop_
_entity.id
_entity.type
_entity.pdbx_description
1 polymer ?
#
loop_
_entity_poly.entity_id
_entity_poly.type
_entity_poly.pdbx_seq_one_letter_code
_entity_poly.pdbx_strand_id
1 'polypeptide(L)'
;GPSGSQFGILACLLVEVFQSWQMYRRPFIAVLKLAIPIFILFILGLLPWFDNWAHLFGFMFGLLIAFAFMPYLKFGLIDRRRKIIGIIVSLCLSLALYIILILVMYVMPVRDCELCQYFNCIPFTSDFCENMGVSIKRNSTYNSF
;
A
#
# COMPACT_ATOMS: atom_id res chain seq x y z
N GLY A 1 -11.28 -6.79 -2.59
CA GLY A 1 -11.43 -7.60 -1.35
C GLY A 1 -10.88 -6.86 -0.15
N PRO A 2 -10.72 -7.50 1.03
CA PRO A 2 -10.24 -6.87 2.25
C PRO A 2 -8.71 -6.65 2.31
N SER A 3 -7.98 -6.94 1.22
CA SER A 3 -6.52 -6.89 1.20
C SER A 3 -5.95 -5.51 1.52
N GLY A 4 -6.57 -4.43 1.04
CA GLY A 4 -6.14 -3.06 1.36
C GLY A 4 -6.19 -2.74 2.85
N SER A 5 -7.23 -3.19 3.58
CA SER A 5 -7.32 -2.96 5.03
C SER A 5 -6.31 -3.80 5.82
N GLN A 6 -5.98 -5.01 5.36
CA GLN A 6 -4.92 -5.82 5.94
C GLN A 6 -3.57 -5.10 5.88
N PHE A 7 -3.23 -4.54 4.71
CA PHE A 7 -2.02 -3.72 4.55
C PHE A 7 -2.07 -2.43 5.37
N GLY A 8 -3.25 -1.85 5.57
CA GLY A 8 -3.43 -0.72 6.49
C GLY A 8 -3.12 -1.07 7.95
N ILE A 9 -3.50 -2.27 8.41
CA ILE A 9 -3.15 -2.75 9.75
C ILE A 9 -1.63 -3.02 9.86
N LEU A 10 -1.02 -3.63 8.83
CA LEU A 10 0.43 -3.84 8.79
C LEU A 10 1.20 -2.51 8.86
N ALA A 11 0.73 -1.47 8.18
CA ALA A 11 1.26 -0.12 8.29
C ALA A 11 1.13 0.44 9.72
N CYS A 12 0.00 0.23 10.38
CA CYS A 12 -0.21 0.65 11.77
C CYS A 12 0.80 -0.01 12.72
N LEU A 13 0.97 -1.33 12.61
CA LEU A 13 1.96 -2.07 13.40
C LEU A 13 3.39 -1.59 13.15
N LEU A 14 3.72 -1.27 11.90
CA LEU A 14 5.05 -0.74 11.57
C LEU A 14 5.28 0.62 12.24
N VAL A 15 4.28 1.51 12.20
CA VAL A 15 4.32 2.81 12.88
C VAL A 15 4.45 2.65 14.39
N GLU A 16 3.79 1.66 15.00
CA GLU A 16 3.93 1.35 16.42
C GLU A 16 5.37 0.97 16.79
N VAL A 17 6.00 0.12 16.00
CA VAL A 17 7.40 -0.28 16.21
C VAL A 17 8.33 0.92 16.09
N PHE A 18 8.10 1.82 15.12
CA PHE A 18 8.90 3.04 14.98
C PHE A 18 8.73 3.99 16.16
N GLN A 19 7.52 4.15 16.70
CA GLN A 19 7.27 5.03 17.84
C GLN A 19 7.86 4.48 19.14
N SER A 20 7.75 3.17 19.33
CA SER A 20 8.24 2.46 20.51
C SER A 20 9.68 1.96 20.34
N TRP A 21 10.46 2.53 19.42
CA TRP A 21 11.80 2.03 19.04
C TRP A 21 12.73 1.81 20.24
N GLN A 22 12.71 2.73 21.22
CA GLN A 22 13.54 2.66 22.43
C GLN A 22 13.08 1.59 23.43
N MET A 23 11.81 1.17 23.37
CA MET A 23 11.27 0.13 24.25
C MET A 23 11.69 -1.28 23.80
N TYR A 24 11.95 -1.47 22.50
CA TYR A 24 12.36 -2.77 21.96
C TYR A 24 13.85 -3.02 22.20
N ARG A 25 14.20 -4.19 22.77
CA ARG A 25 15.59 -4.63 22.94
C ARG A 25 16.33 -4.80 21.60
N ARG A 26 15.61 -5.15 20.52
CA ARG A 26 16.13 -5.34 19.16
C ARG A 26 15.11 -4.81 18.11
N PRO A 27 15.00 -3.49 17.94
CA PRO A 27 13.94 -2.88 17.11
C PRO A 27 14.05 -3.26 15.63
N PHE A 28 15.27 -3.42 15.11
CA PHE A 28 15.50 -3.87 13.73
C PHE A 28 14.90 -5.25 13.45
N ILE A 29 14.95 -6.17 14.42
CA ILE A 29 14.33 -7.50 14.24
C ILE A 29 12.80 -7.37 14.22
N ALA A 30 12.23 -6.47 15.04
CA ALA A 30 10.79 -6.22 15.03
C ALA A 30 10.32 -5.65 13.68
N VAL A 31 11.05 -4.66 13.13
CA VAL A 31 10.79 -4.14 11.78
C VAL A 31 10.92 -5.24 10.73
N LEU A 32 11.99 -6.03 10.78
CA LEU A 32 12.21 -7.10 9.79
C LEU A 32 11.08 -8.15 9.82
N LYS A 33 10.59 -8.51 11.01
CA LYS A 33 9.44 -9.41 11.17
C LYS A 33 8.16 -8.89 10.52
N LEU A 34 7.96 -7.58 10.43
CA LEU A 34 6.82 -6.97 9.74
C LEU A 34 7.11 -6.74 8.25
N ALA A 35 8.34 -6.35 7.89
CA ALA A 35 8.73 -6.06 6.53
C ALA A 35 8.74 -7.31 5.63
N ILE A 36 9.18 -8.46 6.14
CA ILE A 36 9.20 -9.73 5.40
C ILE A 36 7.80 -10.11 4.88
N PRO A 37 6.75 -10.24 5.71
CA PRO A 37 5.43 -10.59 5.21
C PRO A 37 4.84 -9.52 4.28
N ILE A 38 5.09 -8.23 4.53
CA ILE A 38 4.66 -7.15 3.61
C ILE A 38 5.28 -7.38 2.22
N PHE A 39 6.59 -7.63 2.16
CA PHE A 39 7.29 -7.86 0.90
C PHE A 39 6.80 -9.12 0.19
N ILE A 40 6.62 -10.22 0.92
CA ILE A 40 6.06 -11.46 0.38
C ILE A 40 4.67 -11.21 -0.19
N LEU A 41 3.80 -10.49 0.51
CA LEU A 41 2.44 -10.20 0.04
C LEU A 41 2.43 -9.29 -1.20
N PHE A 42 3.38 -8.37 -1.35
CA PHE A 42 3.55 -7.59 -2.58
C PHE A 42 4.02 -8.44 -3.76
N ILE A 43 4.95 -9.39 -3.54
CA ILE A 43 5.35 -10.36 -4.58
C ILE A 43 4.17 -11.24 -4.96
N LEU A 44 3.45 -11.77 -3.97
CA LEU A 44 2.25 -12.55 -4.21
C LEU A 44 1.16 -11.71 -4.90
N GLY A 45 1.18 -10.39 -4.71
CA GLY A 45 0.28 -9.50 -5.40
C GLY A 45 0.57 -9.32 -6.89
N LEU A 46 1.64 -9.91 -7.42
CA LEU A 46 1.93 -10.04 -8.87
C LEU A 46 1.29 -11.31 -9.48
N LEU A 47 0.58 -12.09 -8.68
CA LEU A 47 -0.22 -13.24 -9.13
C LEU A 47 -1.60 -12.76 -9.59
N PRO A 48 -2.27 -13.52 -10.47
CA PRO A 48 -3.63 -13.21 -10.86
C PRO A 48 -4.55 -13.16 -9.63
N TRP A 49 -5.58 -12.32 -9.71
CA TRP A 49 -6.61 -12.05 -8.69
C TRP A 49 -6.17 -11.21 -7.48
N PHE A 50 -4.86 -11.05 -7.26
CA PHE A 50 -4.34 -10.17 -6.22
C PHE A 50 -4.11 -8.75 -6.78
N ASP A 51 -4.35 -7.75 -5.94
CA ASP A 51 -4.35 -6.35 -6.35
C ASP A 51 -3.31 -5.55 -5.55
N ASN A 52 -2.15 -5.34 -6.17
CA ASN A 52 -1.06 -4.58 -5.59
C ASN A 52 -1.37 -3.09 -5.46
N TRP A 53 -2.28 -2.54 -6.27
CA TRP A 53 -2.77 -1.18 -6.06
C TRP A 53 -3.51 -1.07 -4.73
N ALA A 54 -4.38 -2.04 -4.41
CA ALA A 54 -5.05 -2.10 -3.12
C ALA A 54 -4.06 -2.24 -1.95
N HIS A 55 -3.02 -3.07 -2.09
CA HIS A 55 -1.96 -3.21 -1.09
C HIS A 55 -1.19 -1.90 -0.87
N LEU A 56 -0.74 -1.24 -1.95
CA LEU A 56 0.03 0.00 -1.90
C LEU A 56 -0.77 1.13 -1.25
N PHE A 57 -1.98 1.39 -1.75
CA PHE A 57 -2.79 2.50 -1.25
C PHE A 57 -3.33 2.21 0.15
N GLY A 58 -3.68 0.96 0.46
CA GLY A 58 -4.06 0.54 1.80
C GLY A 58 -2.94 0.76 2.82
N PHE A 59 -1.71 0.40 2.46
CA PHE A 59 -0.53 0.62 3.29
C PHE A 59 -0.24 2.12 3.49
N MET A 60 -0.25 2.92 2.41
CA MET A 60 -0.03 4.37 2.48
C MET A 60 -1.08 5.08 3.34
N PHE A 61 -2.35 4.77 3.14
CA PHE A 61 -3.44 5.33 3.93
C PHE A 61 -3.34 4.90 5.39
N GLY A 62 -3.06 3.62 5.65
CA GLY A 62 -2.84 3.10 7.00
C GLY A 62 -1.69 3.77 7.73
N LEU A 63 -0.57 4.08 7.04
CA LEU A 63 0.56 4.80 7.63
C LEU A 63 0.18 6.20 8.09
N LEU A 64 -0.54 6.96 7.24
CA LEU A 64 -0.96 8.32 7.55
C LEU A 64 -1.95 8.36 8.72
N ILE A 65 -2.93 7.44 8.71
CA ILE A 65 -3.91 7.30 9.79
C ILE A 65 -3.24 6.86 11.09
N ALA A 66 -2.33 5.88 11.05
CA ALA A 66 -1.60 5.45 12.25
C ALA A 66 -0.78 6.60 12.85
N PHE A 67 -0.15 7.44 12.01
CA PHE A 67 0.57 8.61 12.50
C PHE A 67 -0.36 9.65 13.15
N ALA A 68 -1.58 9.81 12.62
CA ALA A 68 -2.58 10.75 13.15
C ALA A 68 -3.16 10.29 14.50
N PHE A 69 -3.53 9.01 14.63
CA PHE A 69 -4.28 8.50 15.78
C PHE A 69 -3.41 7.92 16.90
N MET A 70 -2.22 7.41 16.61
CA MET A 70 -1.42 6.73 17.63
C MET A 70 -0.84 7.75 18.65
N PRO A 71 -1.00 7.49 19.96
CA PRO A 71 -0.50 8.36 21.00
C PRO A 71 1.04 8.28 21.08
N TYR A 72 1.71 9.41 20.85
CA TYR A 72 3.17 9.50 21.02
C TYR A 72 3.52 9.85 22.48
N LEU A 73 4.51 9.17 23.05
CA LEU A 73 5.17 9.57 24.29
C LEU A 73 5.97 10.87 24.04
N LYS A 74 5.37 12.04 24.29
CA LYS A 74 6.02 13.36 24.17
C LYS A 74 6.11 14.04 25.53
N PHE A 75 7.28 14.57 25.86
CA PHE A 75 7.52 15.42 27.03
C PHE A 75 7.78 16.87 26.57
N GLY A 76 6.79 17.76 26.66
CA GLY A 76 6.97 19.21 26.41
C GLY A 76 5.90 19.91 25.54
N LEU A 77 5.75 21.23 25.71
CA LEU A 77 4.74 22.06 24.99
C LEU A 77 5.06 22.27 23.50
N ILE A 78 6.33 22.47 23.14
CA ILE A 78 6.76 22.64 21.74
C ILE A 78 6.58 21.34 20.97
N ASP A 79 6.88 20.21 21.61
CA ASP A 79 6.64 18.86 21.07
C ASP A 79 5.17 18.59 20.84
N ARG A 80 4.29 19.07 21.72
CA ARG A 80 2.84 19.00 21.55
C ARG A 80 2.37 19.77 20.32
N ARG A 81 2.85 21.01 20.10
CA ARG A 81 2.47 21.79 18.91
C ARG A 81 2.94 21.13 17.62
N ARG A 82 4.19 20.66 17.57
CA ARG A 82 4.73 19.91 16.41
C ARG A 82 3.90 18.65 16.14
N LYS A 83 3.47 17.95 17.19
CA LYS A 83 2.63 16.76 17.05
C LYS A 83 1.25 17.10 16.48
N ILE A 84 0.58 18.12 16.98
CA ILE A 84 -0.73 18.55 16.46
C ILE A 84 -0.64 18.94 14.99
N ILE A 85 0.39 19.71 14.61
CA ILE A 85 0.64 20.05 13.20
C ILE A 85 0.81 18.77 12.37
N GLY A 86 1.62 17.82 12.85
CA GLY A 86 1.82 16.53 12.18
C GLY A 86 0.52 15.72 12.03
N ILE A 87 -0.37 15.73 13.03
CA ILE A 87 -1.68 15.07 12.96
C ILE A 87 -2.55 15.73 11.89
N ILE A 88 -2.67 17.06 11.91
CA ILE A 88 -3.50 17.81 10.94
C ILE A 88 -2.98 17.54 9.52
N VAL A 89 -1.68 17.65 9.29
CA VAL A 89 -1.06 17.36 7.99
C VAL A 89 -1.36 15.92 7.55
N SER A 90 -1.23 14.95 8.45
CA SER A 90 -1.48 13.53 8.11
C SER A 90 -2.96 13.26 7.78
N LEU A 91 -3.89 13.92 8.47
CA LEU A 91 -5.32 13.83 8.15
C LEU A 91 -5.65 14.49 6.82
N CYS A 92 -5.09 15.66 6.54
CA CYS A 92 -5.24 16.34 5.25
C CYS A 92 -4.69 15.47 4.10
N LEU A 93 -3.51 14.88 4.28
CA LEU A 93 -2.92 13.96 3.29
C LEU A 93 -3.76 12.69 3.12
N SER A 94 -4.31 12.13 4.20
CA SER A 94 -5.19 10.96 4.13
C SER A 94 -6.45 11.25 3.33
N LEU A 95 -7.06 12.42 3.56
CA LEU A 95 -8.24 12.86 2.81
C LEU A 95 -7.90 13.08 1.33
N ALA A 96 -6.79 13.76 1.04
CA ALA A 96 -6.32 13.96 -0.33
C ALA A 96 -6.07 12.62 -1.04
N LEU A 97 -5.40 11.67 -0.37
CA LEU A 97 -5.16 10.33 -0.90
C LEU A 97 -6.46 9.58 -1.19
N TYR A 98 -7.45 9.67 -0.30
CA TYR A 98 -8.77 9.07 -0.51
C TYR A 98 -9.50 9.65 -1.74
N ILE A 99 -9.46 10.97 -1.90
CA ILE A 99 -10.03 11.64 -3.09
C ILE A 99 -9.31 11.20 -4.37
N ILE A 100 -7.97 11.17 -4.35
CA ILE A 100 -7.17 10.71 -5.49
C ILE A 100 -7.54 9.28 -5.85
N LEU A 101 -7.68 8.40 -4.86
CA LEU A 101 -8.05 7.00 -5.09
C LEU A 101 -9.41 6.87 -5.78
N ILE A 102 -10.41 7.65 -5.36
CA ILE A 102 -11.72 7.69 -6.02
C ILE A 102 -11.58 8.13 -7.47
N LEU A 103 -10.86 9.23 -7.74
CA LEU A 103 -10.66 9.73 -9.11
C LEU A 103 -9.95 8.71 -9.98
N VAL A 104 -8.88 8.11 -9.47
CA VAL A 104 -8.01 7.19 -10.19
C VAL A 104 -8.65 5.80 -10.38
N MET A 105 -9.64 5.42 -9.56
CA MET A 105 -10.36 4.15 -9.74
C MET A 105 -11.66 4.27 -10.52
N TYR A 106 -12.37 5.40 -10.39
CA TYR A 106 -13.71 5.57 -10.97
C TYR A 106 -13.74 6.52 -12.17
N VAL A 107 -12.90 7.56 -12.21
CA VAL A 107 -12.92 8.57 -13.29
C VAL A 107 -11.86 8.27 -14.34
N MET A 108 -10.64 7.97 -13.92
CA MET A 108 -9.50 7.63 -14.79
C MET A 108 -8.90 6.30 -14.37
N PRO A 109 -9.55 5.17 -14.70
CA PRO A 109 -9.20 3.87 -14.16
C PRO A 109 -7.78 3.46 -14.56
N VAL A 110 -6.94 3.17 -13.55
CA VAL A 110 -5.54 2.70 -13.72
C VAL A 110 -5.42 1.43 -14.59
N ARG A 111 -6.53 0.71 -14.77
CA ARG A 111 -6.62 -0.47 -15.63
C ARG A 111 -6.37 -0.16 -17.11
N ASP A 112 -6.53 1.08 -17.55
CA ASP A 112 -6.38 1.45 -18.97
C ASP A 112 -4.92 1.67 -19.39
N CYS A 113 -3.98 1.62 -18.44
CA CYS A 113 -2.55 1.81 -18.66
C CYS A 113 -1.81 0.45 -18.69
N GLU A 114 -1.15 0.12 -19.80
CA GLU A 114 -0.44 -1.16 -19.97
C GLU A 114 0.64 -1.41 -18.91
N LEU A 115 1.47 -0.41 -18.61
CA LEU A 115 2.52 -0.51 -17.58
C LEU A 115 1.94 -0.70 -16.17
N CYS A 116 0.75 -0.16 -15.93
CA CYS A 116 0.08 -0.20 -14.64
C CYS A 116 -0.55 -1.57 -14.34
N GLN A 117 -0.83 -2.36 -15.38
CA GLN A 117 -1.32 -3.73 -15.26
C GLN A 117 -0.22 -4.69 -14.80
N TYR A 118 1.03 -4.47 -15.23
CA TYR A 118 2.19 -5.26 -14.77
C TYR A 118 2.45 -5.13 -13.27
N PHE A 119 1.98 -4.03 -12.65
CA PHE A 119 2.05 -3.87 -11.20
C PHE A 119 1.15 -4.86 -10.46
N ASN A 120 0.04 -5.28 -11.07
CA ASN A 120 -0.88 -6.28 -10.51
C ASN A 120 -0.59 -7.70 -11.01
N CYS A 121 -0.07 -7.89 -12.23
CA CYS A 121 0.26 -9.23 -12.69
C CYS A 121 1.35 -9.26 -13.75
N ILE A 122 2.34 -10.12 -13.53
CA ILE A 122 3.40 -10.38 -14.50
C ILE A 122 3.00 -11.62 -15.32
N PRO A 123 2.91 -11.53 -16.65
CA PRO A 123 2.55 -12.68 -17.49
C PRO A 123 3.74 -13.62 -17.61
N PHE A 124 3.89 -14.55 -16.66
CA PHE A 124 4.92 -15.61 -16.73
C PHE A 124 4.67 -16.58 -17.89
N THR A 125 3.39 -16.81 -18.22
CA THR A 125 2.93 -17.54 -19.41
C THR A 125 1.88 -16.70 -20.14
N SER A 126 1.57 -17.07 -21.38
CA SER A 126 0.65 -16.31 -22.23
C SER A 126 -0.71 -16.09 -21.56
N ASP A 127 -1.20 -17.07 -20.82
CA ASP A 127 -2.59 -17.08 -20.34
C ASP A 127 -2.69 -16.75 -18.85
N PHE A 128 -1.54 -16.50 -18.18
CA PHE A 128 -1.45 -16.38 -16.73
C PHE A 128 -2.28 -15.23 -16.14
N CYS A 129 -2.35 -14.10 -16.85
CA CYS A 129 -3.05 -12.89 -16.42
C CYS A 129 -4.34 -12.61 -17.23
N GLU A 130 -4.71 -13.47 -18.19
CA GLU A 130 -5.73 -13.18 -19.21
C GLU A 130 -7.16 -13.11 -18.63
N ASN A 131 -7.44 -13.88 -17.57
CA ASN A 131 -8.76 -13.95 -16.93
C ASN A 131 -9.08 -12.81 -15.95
N MET A 132 -8.23 -11.79 -15.84
CA MET A 132 -8.43 -10.68 -14.88
C MET A 132 -9.38 -9.58 -15.37
N GLY A 133 -10.06 -9.76 -16.51
CA GLY A 133 -10.95 -8.74 -17.08
C GLY A 133 -10.20 -7.51 -17.60
N VAL A 134 -8.92 -7.69 -17.93
CA VAL A 134 -8.01 -6.65 -18.40
C VAL A 134 -7.63 -6.99 -19.85
N SER A 135 -7.96 -6.12 -20.81
CA SER A 135 -7.57 -6.37 -22.20
C SER A 135 -6.07 -6.11 -22.37
N ILE A 136 -5.26 -7.14 -22.20
CA ILE A 136 -3.86 -7.07 -22.63
C ILE A 136 -3.89 -7.18 -24.16
N LYS A 137 -3.84 -6.03 -24.87
CA LYS A 137 -3.67 -6.03 -26.33
C LYS A 137 -2.27 -6.54 -26.66
N ARG A 138 -2.12 -7.85 -26.81
CA ARG A 138 -0.94 -8.42 -27.46
C ARG A 138 -1.04 -8.15 -28.96
N ASN A 139 -0.35 -7.13 -29.43
CA ASN A 139 -0.02 -7.02 -30.85
C ASN A 139 1.13 -7.99 -31.17
N SER A 140 0.86 -9.29 -31.03
CA SER A 140 1.81 -10.35 -31.37
C SER A 140 1.16 -11.24 -32.41
N THR A 141 1.52 -10.99 -33.66
CA THR A 141 1.20 -11.83 -34.82
C THR A 141 1.74 -13.23 -34.57
N TYR A 142 0.89 -14.18 -34.22
CA TYR A 142 1.23 -15.60 -34.30
C TYR A 142 0.55 -16.17 -35.54
N ASN A 143 1.31 -16.22 -36.63
CA ASN A 143 0.95 -17.06 -37.78
C ASN A 143 0.94 -18.51 -37.30
N SER A 144 -0.26 -19.09 -37.25
CA SER A 144 -0.45 -20.52 -37.04
C SER A 144 -0.68 -21.14 -38.41
N PHE A 145 0.25 -22.01 -38.82
CA PHE A 145 0.04 -22.98 -39.90
C PHE A 145 -0.86 -24.11 -39.40
#